data_AF-A0A1B8CER9-F1
#
_entry.id   AF-A0A1B8CER9-F1
#
_cell.length_a   1.000
_cell.length_b   1.000
_cell.length_c   1.000
_cell.angle_alpha   90.00
_cell.angle_beta   90.00
_cell.angle_gamma   90.00
#
_symmetry.space_group_name_H-M   'P 1'
#
loop_
_entity.id
_entity.type
_entity.pdbx_description
1 polymer ?
#
loop_
_entity_poly.entity_id
_entity_poly.type
_entity_poly.pdbx_seq_one_letter_code
_entity_poly.pdbx_strand_id
1 'polypeptide(L)'
;MSDDDDDVYVSIHQMRESMDELRGAARDICGKYLTARDDLRAGEAKIEILRQLNGRALNFDKLDPGALKRMMESMVQTSRKLGSVIVGIQVSLERLEDASKGYKEVRNEKMGNAWLMCQRLLLLADQLSEAHDVMGEFVEILGMEDQEGFLRDLKGGEKTRREVVGKLLKMMELWFWSTEWVIQLTMLREAVVSVREEVADEKTTMTMALNTMNPTAGEEGGDEVSEMDLQD
;
A
#
# COMPACT_ATOMS: atom_id res chain seq x y z
N MET A 1 19.95 10.91 24.47
CA MET A 1 18.82 10.32 23.76
C MET A 1 17.92 11.49 23.48
N SER A 2 18.00 11.96 22.24
CA SER A 2 17.36 13.17 21.72
C SER A 2 15.90 12.90 21.40
N ASP A 3 15.07 13.95 21.35
CA ASP A 3 13.64 13.88 21.02
C ASP A 3 13.36 13.10 19.71
N ASP A 4 14.31 13.10 18.75
CA ASP A 4 14.20 12.36 17.48
C ASP A 4 14.09 10.82 17.62
N ASP A 5 14.68 10.22 18.67
CA ASP A 5 14.59 8.77 18.90
C ASP A 5 13.19 8.35 19.38
N ASP A 6 12.48 9.25 20.06
CA ASP A 6 11.13 9.01 20.58
C ASP A 6 10.09 9.13 19.44
N ASP A 7 10.26 10.09 18.52
CA ASP A 7 9.39 10.26 17.34
C ASP A 7 9.44 9.06 16.38
N VAL A 8 10.63 8.49 16.16
CA VAL A 8 10.79 7.26 15.36
C VAL A 8 10.10 6.08 16.03
N TYR A 9 10.22 5.95 17.37
CA TYR A 9 9.57 4.87 18.10
C TYR A 9 8.04 4.97 18.04
N VAL A 10 7.50 6.18 18.22
CA VAL A 10 6.06 6.46 18.07
C VAL A 10 5.59 6.14 16.65
N SER A 11 6.32 6.58 15.63
CA SER A 11 5.98 6.33 14.22
C SER A 11 5.98 4.84 13.89
N ILE A 12 6.99 4.09 14.35
CA ILE A 12 7.02 2.62 14.19
C ILE A 12 5.81 1.96 14.85
N HIS A 13 5.39 2.45 16.02
CA HIS A 13 4.19 1.93 16.70
C HIS A 13 2.92 2.23 15.90
N GLN A 14 2.75 3.46 15.42
CA GLN A 14 1.61 3.87 14.61
C GLN A 14 1.53 3.06 13.32
N MET A 15 2.66 2.87 12.61
CA MET A 15 2.72 2.01 11.43
C MET A 15 2.23 0.59 11.73
N ARG A 16 2.60 0.01 12.89
CA ARG A 16 2.13 -1.34 13.26
C ARG A 16 0.62 -1.40 13.43
N GLU A 17 0.05 -0.43 14.16
CA GLU A 17 -1.39 -0.37 14.39
C GLU A 17 -2.15 -0.20 13.07
N SER A 18 -1.74 0.76 12.24
CA SER A 18 -2.34 0.97 10.92
C SER A 18 -2.21 -0.26 10.04
N MET A 19 -1.07 -0.96 10.05
CA MET A 19 -0.87 -2.20 9.30
C MET A 19 -1.76 -3.35 9.76
N ASP A 20 -2.00 -3.50 11.07
CA ASP A 20 -2.90 -4.53 11.60
C ASP A 20 -4.36 -4.22 11.25
N GLU A 21 -4.77 -2.95 11.30
CA GLU A 21 -6.09 -2.52 10.83
C GLU A 21 -6.27 -2.72 9.32
N LEU A 22 -5.27 -2.35 8.52
CA LEU A 22 -5.24 -2.56 7.08
C LEU A 22 -5.33 -4.05 6.75
N ARG A 23 -4.65 -4.92 7.51
CA ARG A 23 -4.76 -6.38 7.34
C ARG A 23 -6.17 -6.88 7.59
N GLY A 24 -6.83 -6.36 8.62
CA GLY A 24 -8.24 -6.65 8.89
C GLY A 24 -9.13 -6.23 7.71
N ALA A 25 -8.99 -4.99 7.25
CA ALA A 25 -9.75 -4.46 6.13
C ALA A 25 -9.47 -5.23 4.82
N ALA A 26 -8.22 -5.57 4.52
CA ALA A 26 -7.83 -6.36 3.36
C ALA A 26 -8.52 -7.73 3.35
N ARG A 27 -8.58 -8.41 4.51
CA ARG A 27 -9.28 -9.70 4.64
C ARG A 27 -10.78 -9.57 4.40
N ASP A 28 -11.40 -8.52 4.94
CA ASP A 28 -12.82 -8.25 4.71
C ASP A 28 -13.12 -8.04 3.22
N ILE A 29 -12.21 -7.37 2.50
CA ILE A 29 -12.32 -7.13 1.05
C ILE A 29 -12.13 -8.42 0.27
N CYS A 30 -11.06 -9.16 0.55
CA CYS A 30 -10.79 -10.43 -0.13
C CYS A 30 -11.87 -11.49 0.14
N GLY A 31 -12.55 -11.41 1.29
CA GLY A 31 -13.72 -12.24 1.57
C GLY A 31 -14.96 -11.87 0.75
N LYS A 32 -15.08 -10.59 0.35
CA LYS A 32 -16.17 -10.07 -0.47
C LYS A 32 -15.90 -10.16 -1.98
N TYR A 33 -14.63 -10.20 -2.38
CA TYR A 33 -14.18 -10.15 -3.78
C TYR A 33 -13.19 -11.29 -4.07
N LEU A 34 -13.70 -12.38 -4.65
CA LEU A 34 -13.03 -13.70 -4.75
C LEU A 34 -11.73 -13.71 -5.56
N THR A 35 -11.54 -12.81 -6.53
CA THR A 35 -10.35 -12.74 -7.39
C THR A 35 -9.11 -12.28 -6.65
N ALA A 36 -9.26 -11.56 -5.53
CA ALA A 36 -8.15 -11.12 -4.67
C ALA A 36 -7.56 -12.24 -3.79
N ARG A 37 -8.18 -13.43 -3.77
CA ARG A 37 -7.89 -14.52 -2.81
C ARG A 37 -6.63 -15.34 -3.15
N ASP A 38 -6.30 -15.50 -4.42
CA ASP A 38 -5.18 -16.35 -4.84
C ASP A 38 -3.83 -15.63 -4.71
N ASP A 39 -3.79 -14.31 -4.93
CA ASP A 39 -2.62 -13.47 -4.64
C ASP A 39 -2.31 -13.39 -3.13
N LEU A 40 -3.37 -13.43 -2.30
CA LEU A 40 -3.24 -13.42 -0.83
C LEU A 40 -2.48 -14.66 -0.32
N ARG A 41 -2.78 -15.85 -0.87
CA ARG A 41 -2.16 -17.12 -0.44
C ARG A 41 -0.67 -17.19 -0.76
N ALA A 42 -0.27 -16.71 -1.93
CA ALA A 42 1.14 -16.68 -2.33
C ALA A 42 1.96 -15.70 -1.46
N GLY A 43 1.37 -14.55 -1.11
CA GLY A 43 2.00 -13.59 -0.21
C GLY A 43 2.11 -14.08 1.24
N GLU A 44 1.09 -14.76 1.76
CA GLU A 44 1.11 -15.38 3.10
C GLU A 44 2.22 -16.43 3.23
N ALA A 45 2.40 -17.29 2.22
CA ALA A 45 3.50 -18.27 2.20
C ALA A 45 4.88 -17.59 2.20
N LYS A 46 5.03 -16.47 1.48
CA LYS A 46 6.28 -15.70 1.44
C LYS A 46 6.58 -15.03 2.79
N ILE A 47 5.57 -14.48 3.47
CA ILE A 47 5.70 -13.92 4.82
C ILE A 47 6.11 -15.03 5.80
N GLU A 48 5.50 -16.20 5.71
CA GLU A 48 5.84 -17.34 6.55
C GLU A 48 7.29 -17.82 6.32
N ILE A 49 7.73 -17.90 5.06
CA ILE A 49 9.14 -18.21 4.74
C ILE A 49 10.07 -17.15 5.32
N LEU A 50 9.75 -15.87 5.19
CA LEU A 50 10.56 -14.80 5.78
C LEU A 50 10.64 -14.93 7.31
N ARG A 51 9.52 -15.23 7.99
CA ARG A 51 9.47 -15.50 9.44
C ARG A 51 10.29 -16.71 9.84
N GLN A 52 10.33 -17.75 9.02
CA GLN A 52 11.17 -18.92 9.27
C GLN A 52 12.65 -18.63 9.01
N LEU A 53 12.96 -17.77 8.05
CA LEU A 53 14.31 -17.29 7.75
C LEU A 53 14.79 -16.19 8.71
N ASN A 54 13.97 -15.79 9.69
CA ASN A 54 14.21 -14.65 10.57
C ASN A 54 15.65 -14.62 11.08
N GLY A 55 16.39 -13.62 10.60
CA GLY A 55 17.86 -13.51 10.59
C GLY A 55 18.50 -13.31 11.95
N ARG A 56 17.91 -13.79 13.04
CA ARG A 56 18.43 -13.68 14.41
C ARG A 56 19.79 -14.38 14.61
N ALA A 57 20.28 -15.10 13.62
CA ALA A 57 21.57 -15.78 13.63
C ALA A 57 22.63 -15.04 12.80
N LEU A 58 22.86 -13.75 13.05
CA LEU A 58 24.08 -13.10 12.57
C LEU A 58 25.23 -13.36 13.55
N ASN A 59 26.31 -13.94 13.03
CA ASN A 59 27.56 -13.98 13.77
C ASN A 59 28.28 -12.64 13.60
N PHE A 60 28.06 -11.73 14.54
CA PHE A 60 28.66 -10.39 14.52
C PHE A 60 30.19 -10.41 14.54
N ASP A 61 30.82 -11.48 15.07
CA ASP A 61 32.28 -11.66 15.04
C ASP A 61 32.83 -11.98 13.65
N LYS A 62 31.96 -12.38 12.72
CA LYS A 62 32.31 -12.75 11.34
C LYS A 62 31.50 -11.97 10.31
N LEU A 63 31.01 -10.80 10.67
CA LEU A 63 30.19 -9.97 9.79
C LEU A 63 31.03 -9.52 8.58
N ASP A 64 30.63 -9.97 7.40
CA ASP A 64 31.25 -9.56 6.13
C ASP A 64 30.90 -8.08 5.86
N PRO A 65 31.89 -7.20 5.62
CA PRO A 65 31.62 -5.79 5.28
C PRO A 65 30.69 -5.64 4.07
N GLY A 66 30.87 -6.49 3.05
CA GLY A 66 30.01 -6.49 1.88
C GLY A 66 28.56 -6.87 2.20
N ALA A 67 28.34 -7.80 3.13
CA ALA A 67 27.02 -8.20 3.57
C ALA A 67 26.33 -7.10 4.39
N LEU A 68 27.05 -6.43 5.28
CA LEU A 68 26.53 -5.28 6.03
C LEU A 68 26.12 -4.15 5.08
N LYS A 69 26.96 -3.83 4.09
CA LYS A 69 26.64 -2.85 3.06
C LYS A 69 25.36 -3.20 2.30
N ARG A 70 25.28 -4.42 1.77
CA ARG A 70 24.10 -4.90 1.03
C ARG A 70 22.84 -4.89 1.90
N MET A 71 22.96 -5.20 3.18
CA MET A 71 21.83 -5.15 4.13
C MET A 71 21.30 -3.73 4.26
N MET A 72 22.18 -2.75 4.50
CA MET A 72 21.79 -1.34 4.63
C MET A 72 21.18 -0.80 3.33
N GLU A 73 21.79 -1.08 2.18
CA GLU A 73 21.25 -0.73 0.86
C GLU A 73 19.88 -1.36 0.61
N SER A 74 19.71 -2.64 0.97
CA SER A 74 18.44 -3.36 0.83
C SER A 74 17.36 -2.79 1.74
N MET A 75 17.70 -2.36 2.95
CA MET A 75 16.78 -1.70 3.88
C MET A 75 16.26 -0.39 3.29
N VAL A 76 17.14 0.45 2.76
CA VAL A 76 16.77 1.71 2.07
C VAL A 76 15.86 1.43 0.88
N GLN A 77 16.24 0.49 0.01
CA GLN A 77 15.41 0.11 -1.14
C GLN A 77 14.04 -0.43 -0.72
N THR A 78 13.98 -1.20 0.37
CA THR A 78 12.73 -1.74 0.91
C THR A 78 11.84 -0.62 1.44
N SER A 79 12.40 0.35 2.15
CA SER A 79 11.66 1.51 2.65
C SER A 79 11.12 2.37 1.50
N ARG A 80 11.92 2.66 0.47
CA ARG A 80 11.42 3.39 -0.72
C ARG A 80 10.30 2.64 -1.43
N LYS A 81 10.43 1.31 -1.55
CA LYS A 81 9.38 0.48 -2.13
C LYS A 81 8.10 0.51 -1.29
N LEU A 82 8.23 0.51 0.04
CA LEU A 82 7.10 0.64 0.96
C LEU A 82 6.32 1.93 0.70
N GLY A 83 7.01 3.08 0.68
CA GLY A 83 6.38 4.38 0.35
C GLY A 83 5.70 4.37 -1.02
N SER A 84 6.36 3.83 -2.04
CA SER A 84 5.76 3.73 -3.38
C SER A 84 4.48 2.88 -3.42
N VAL A 85 4.40 1.81 -2.62
CA VAL A 85 3.20 0.96 -2.56
C VAL A 85 2.08 1.67 -1.80
N ILE A 86 2.39 2.39 -0.71
CA ILE A 86 1.43 3.21 0.04
C ILE A 86 0.76 4.23 -0.89
N VAL A 87 1.55 5.01 -1.64
CA VAL A 87 1.06 5.96 -2.64
C VAL A 87 0.22 5.26 -3.72
N GLY A 88 0.65 4.08 -4.17
CA GLY A 88 -0.10 3.27 -5.12
C GLY A 88 -1.48 2.83 -4.62
N ILE A 89 -1.61 2.55 -3.32
CA ILE A 89 -2.89 2.24 -2.66
C ILE A 89 -3.77 3.50 -2.61
N GLN A 90 -3.24 4.63 -2.14
CA GLN A 90 -3.98 5.90 -2.06
C GLN A 90 -4.59 6.27 -3.40
N VAL A 91 -3.79 6.32 -4.48
CA VAL A 91 -4.27 6.64 -5.84
C VAL A 91 -5.33 5.64 -6.32
N SER A 92 -5.20 4.36 -5.97
CA SER A 92 -6.18 3.34 -6.36
C SER A 92 -7.50 3.51 -5.62
N LEU A 93 -7.45 3.89 -4.34
CA LEU A 93 -8.62 4.15 -3.51
C LEU A 93 -9.33 5.45 -3.88
N GLU A 94 -8.61 6.53 -4.19
CA GLU A 94 -9.18 7.79 -4.69
C GLU A 94 -9.97 7.57 -5.97
N ARG A 95 -9.40 6.81 -6.93
CA ARG A 95 -10.09 6.47 -8.18
C ARG A 95 -11.35 5.62 -7.94
N LEU A 96 -11.29 4.69 -6.98
CA LEU A 96 -12.43 3.87 -6.61
C LEU A 96 -13.50 4.70 -5.89
N GLU A 97 -13.07 5.64 -5.04
CA GLU A 97 -13.95 6.60 -4.39
C GLU A 97 -14.71 7.39 -5.47
N ASP A 98 -14.01 8.00 -6.43
CA ASP A 98 -14.63 8.74 -7.53
C ASP A 98 -15.54 7.88 -8.41
N ALA A 99 -15.19 6.62 -8.66
CA ALA A 99 -16.03 5.70 -9.41
C ALA A 99 -17.34 5.36 -8.68
N SER A 100 -17.33 5.42 -7.35
CA SER A 100 -18.48 5.16 -6.47
C SER A 100 -19.21 6.44 -6.02
N LYS A 101 -18.63 7.65 -6.20
CA LYS A 101 -19.31 8.95 -6.01
C LYS A 101 -20.52 9.02 -6.95
N GLY A 102 -21.70 9.23 -6.38
CA GLY A 102 -22.96 9.48 -7.13
C GLY A 102 -24.02 8.38 -7.05
N TYR A 103 -23.73 7.22 -6.45
CA TYR A 103 -24.67 6.07 -6.45
C TYR A 103 -25.47 5.88 -5.17
N LYS A 104 -25.46 6.85 -4.24
CA LYS A 104 -26.32 6.86 -3.04
C LYS A 104 -27.81 6.71 -3.40
N GLU A 105 -28.20 7.13 -4.59
CA GLU A 105 -29.60 7.13 -5.06
C GLU A 105 -30.01 5.81 -5.74
N VAL A 106 -29.06 4.97 -6.19
CA VAL A 106 -29.33 3.81 -7.08
C VAL A 106 -29.51 2.49 -6.31
N ARG A 107 -29.43 2.48 -4.97
CA ARG A 107 -29.53 1.27 -4.11
C ARG A 107 -28.65 0.09 -4.61
N ASN A 108 -27.47 0.36 -5.19
CA ASN A 108 -26.51 -0.69 -5.54
C ASN A 108 -25.63 -1.02 -4.32
N GLU A 109 -25.82 -2.22 -3.76
CA GLU A 109 -25.09 -2.70 -2.58
C GLU A 109 -23.57 -2.79 -2.81
N LYS A 110 -23.12 -3.20 -4.01
CA LYS A 110 -21.69 -3.30 -4.34
C LYS A 110 -21.01 -1.94 -4.32
N MET A 111 -21.61 -0.95 -4.99
CA MET A 111 -21.09 0.42 -5.02
C MET A 111 -21.08 1.07 -3.64
N GLY A 112 -22.14 0.85 -2.83
CA GLY A 112 -22.18 1.33 -1.44
C GLY A 112 -21.11 0.69 -0.56
N ASN A 113 -20.84 -0.60 -0.73
CA ASN A 113 -19.77 -1.30 -0.04
C ASN A 113 -18.38 -0.80 -0.45
N ALA A 114 -18.15 -0.57 -1.74
CA ALA A 114 -16.90 0.00 -2.25
C ALA A 114 -16.66 1.42 -1.71
N TRP A 115 -17.70 2.26 -1.65
CA TRP A 115 -17.64 3.60 -1.06
C TRP A 115 -17.18 3.58 0.40
N LEU A 116 -17.86 2.79 1.25
CA LEU A 116 -17.54 2.69 2.68
C LEU A 116 -16.13 2.15 2.91
N MET A 117 -15.71 1.21 2.08
CA MET A 117 -14.37 0.66 2.08
C MET A 117 -13.31 1.73 1.77
N CYS A 118 -13.53 2.56 0.74
CA CYS A 118 -12.61 3.66 0.41
C CYS A 118 -12.44 4.64 1.56
N GLN A 119 -13.54 5.07 2.21
CA GLN A 119 -13.46 6.02 3.32
C GLN A 119 -12.59 5.51 4.47
N ARG A 120 -12.70 4.22 4.79
CA ARG A 120 -11.90 3.61 5.85
C ARG A 120 -10.44 3.41 5.42
N LEU A 121 -10.21 2.87 4.23
CA LEU A 121 -8.86 2.54 3.77
C LEU A 121 -8.02 3.77 3.42
N LEU A 122 -8.62 4.85 2.92
CA LEU A 122 -7.91 6.10 2.62
C LEU A 122 -7.30 6.68 3.89
N LEU A 123 -8.11 6.81 4.95
CA LEU A 123 -7.64 7.31 6.24
C LEU A 123 -6.45 6.49 6.78
N LEU A 124 -6.52 5.16 6.68
CA LEU A 124 -5.43 4.28 7.12
C LEU A 124 -4.19 4.39 6.23
N ALA A 125 -4.37 4.58 4.92
CA ALA A 125 -3.26 4.77 4.00
C ALA A 125 -2.55 6.11 4.22
N ASP A 126 -3.30 7.17 4.55
CA ASP A 126 -2.76 8.49 4.89
C ASP A 126 -1.95 8.44 6.18
N GLN A 127 -2.51 7.85 7.25
CA GLN A 127 -1.79 7.63 8.51
C GLN A 127 -0.50 6.81 8.31
N LEU A 128 -0.58 5.78 7.48
CA LEU A 128 0.57 4.95 7.16
C LEU A 128 1.63 5.74 6.35
N SER A 129 1.20 6.65 5.47
CA SER A 129 2.10 7.53 4.71
C SER A 129 2.82 8.50 5.64
N GLU A 130 2.12 9.19 6.53
CA GLU A 130 2.71 10.13 7.48
C GLU A 130 3.75 9.43 8.38
N ALA A 131 3.41 8.26 8.92
CA ALA A 131 4.33 7.49 9.74
C ALA A 131 5.49 6.88 8.92
N HIS A 132 5.26 6.56 7.64
CA HIS A 132 6.31 6.11 6.72
C HIS A 132 7.30 7.22 6.40
N ASP A 133 6.88 8.49 6.29
CA ASP A 133 7.78 9.61 6.01
C ASP A 133 8.85 9.73 7.12
N VAL A 134 8.44 9.72 8.38
CA VAL A 134 9.36 9.78 9.54
C VAL A 134 10.31 8.59 9.56
N MET A 135 9.77 7.37 9.40
CA MET A 135 10.58 6.15 9.40
C MET A 135 11.50 6.08 8.17
N GLY A 136 11.03 6.56 7.02
CA GLY A 136 11.73 6.60 5.75
C GLY A 136 12.96 7.48 5.83
N GLU A 137 12.82 8.69 6.38
CA GLU A 137 13.95 9.58 6.66
C GLU A 137 14.99 8.93 7.58
N PHE A 138 14.53 8.29 8.66
CA PHE A 138 15.42 7.55 9.57
C PHE A 138 16.19 6.43 8.86
N VAL A 139 15.52 5.66 7.99
CA VAL A 139 16.17 4.60 7.21
C VAL A 139 17.19 5.16 6.22
N GLU A 140 16.92 6.30 5.59
CA GLU A 140 17.88 6.98 4.70
C GLU A 140 19.13 7.43 5.48
N ILE A 141 18.95 8.02 6.67
CA ILE A 141 20.05 8.40 7.56
C ILE A 141 20.89 7.18 7.93
N LEU A 142 20.23 6.10 8.38
CA LEU A 142 20.90 4.84 8.70
C LEU A 142 21.64 4.26 7.49
N GLY A 143 21.06 4.36 6.29
CA GLY A 143 21.67 3.89 5.05
C GLY A 143 22.97 4.63 4.68
N MET A 144 23.16 5.85 5.18
CA MET A 144 24.34 6.68 4.95
C MET A 144 25.42 6.53 6.04
N GLU A 145 25.18 5.73 7.08
CA GLU A 145 26.16 5.60 8.16
C GLU A 145 27.46 4.92 7.76
N ASP A 146 28.53 5.26 8.50
CA ASP A 146 29.87 4.71 8.34
C ASP A 146 29.90 3.21 8.66
N GLN A 147 29.81 2.40 7.60
CA GLN A 147 29.90 0.94 7.66
C GLN A 147 31.24 0.45 8.24
N GLU A 148 32.33 1.13 7.94
CA GLU A 148 33.64 0.81 8.53
C GLU A 148 33.67 1.15 10.01
N GLY A 149 32.94 2.19 10.41
CA GLY A 149 32.67 2.56 11.79
C GLY A 149 31.96 1.46 12.57
N PHE A 150 30.88 0.90 12.04
CA PHE A 150 30.20 -0.27 12.64
C PHE A 150 31.16 -1.44 12.88
N LEU A 151 31.96 -1.77 11.88
CA LEU A 151 32.91 -2.91 11.96
C LEU A 151 34.06 -2.65 12.94
N ARG A 152 34.52 -1.40 13.02
CA ARG A 152 35.52 -0.95 14.00
C ARG A 152 34.96 -1.04 15.42
N ASP A 153 33.75 -0.55 15.63
CA ASP A 153 33.08 -0.51 16.93
C ASP A 153 32.70 -1.91 17.43
N LEU A 154 32.41 -2.85 16.52
CA LEU A 154 32.23 -4.27 16.82
C LEU A 154 33.49 -4.93 17.42
N LYS A 155 34.68 -4.44 17.04
CA LYS A 155 35.98 -4.87 17.57
C LYS A 155 36.41 -4.05 18.80
N GLY A 156 35.59 -3.07 19.21
CA GLY A 156 35.83 -2.23 20.36
C GLY A 156 35.66 -2.95 21.70
N GLY A 157 35.72 -2.19 22.79
CA GLY A 157 35.46 -2.70 24.13
C GLY A 157 34.02 -3.19 24.31
N GLU A 158 33.76 -3.99 25.36
CA GLU A 158 32.46 -4.65 25.58
C GLU A 158 31.26 -3.70 25.52
N LYS A 159 31.40 -2.49 26.08
CA LYS A 159 30.35 -1.47 26.06
C LYS A 159 30.01 -1.01 24.64
N THR A 160 31.01 -0.56 23.89
CA THR A 160 30.88 -0.12 22.49
C THR A 160 30.33 -1.23 21.62
N ARG A 161 30.84 -2.46 21.80
CA ARG A 161 30.35 -3.65 21.10
C ARG A 161 28.87 -3.90 21.38
N ARG A 162 28.43 -3.76 22.63
CA ARG A 162 27.02 -3.98 23.00
C ARG A 162 26.10 -2.94 22.37
N GLU A 163 26.53 -1.68 22.32
CA GLU A 163 25.78 -0.58 21.70
C GLU A 163 25.60 -0.82 20.20
N VAL A 164 26.69 -1.13 19.49
CA VAL A 164 26.65 -1.36 18.03
C VAL A 164 25.85 -2.62 17.66
N VAL A 165 25.97 -3.71 18.44
CA VAL A 165 25.15 -4.92 18.25
C VAL A 165 23.67 -4.61 18.46
N GLY A 166 23.34 -3.84 19.50
CA GLY A 166 21.97 -3.41 19.76
C GLY A 166 21.39 -2.61 18.59
N LYS A 167 22.19 -1.72 17.98
CA LYS A 167 21.79 -0.97 16.80
C LYS A 167 21.56 -1.86 15.58
N LEU A 168 22.48 -2.78 15.28
CA LEU A 168 22.34 -3.72 14.17
C LEU A 168 21.10 -4.60 14.32
N LEU A 169 20.80 -5.08 15.53
CA LEU A 169 19.59 -5.86 15.81
C LEU A 169 18.32 -5.05 15.52
N LYS A 170 18.26 -3.79 15.94
CA LYS A 170 17.13 -2.89 15.63
C LYS A 170 16.98 -2.66 14.13
N MET A 171 18.08 -2.44 13.41
CA MET A 171 18.06 -2.26 11.96
C MET A 171 17.53 -3.52 11.25
N MET A 172 17.95 -4.70 11.69
CA MET A 172 17.44 -5.97 11.14
C MET A 172 15.96 -6.17 11.42
N GLU A 173 15.50 -5.86 12.63
CA GLU A 173 14.09 -5.94 13.00
C GLU A 173 13.24 -5.00 12.14
N LEU A 174 13.69 -3.77 11.95
CA LEU A 174 13.05 -2.79 11.08
C LEU A 174 12.99 -3.29 9.63
N TRP A 175 14.12 -3.73 9.08
CA TRP A 175 14.18 -4.25 7.70
C TRP A 175 13.26 -5.45 7.50
N PHE A 176 13.22 -6.35 8.47
CA PHE A 176 12.36 -7.52 8.44
C PHE A 176 10.88 -7.12 8.39
N TRP A 177 10.44 -6.20 9.25
CA TRP A 177 9.05 -5.73 9.24
C TRP A 177 8.68 -4.96 7.99
N SER A 178 9.54 -4.05 7.52
CA SER A 178 9.29 -3.32 6.27
C SER A 178 9.11 -4.31 5.10
N THR A 179 9.86 -5.42 5.09
CA THR A 179 9.71 -6.46 4.06
C THR A 179 8.36 -7.17 4.17
N GLU A 180 7.91 -7.53 5.38
CA GLU A 180 6.57 -8.11 5.59
C GLU A 180 5.47 -7.14 5.14
N TRP A 181 5.59 -5.86 5.48
CA TRP A 181 4.60 -4.84 5.15
C TRP A 181 4.50 -4.57 3.65
N VAL A 182 5.63 -4.51 2.93
CA VAL A 182 5.63 -4.36 1.46
C VAL A 182 4.80 -5.45 0.80
N ILE A 183 4.93 -6.70 1.26
CA ILE A 183 4.15 -7.82 0.71
C ILE A 183 2.66 -7.61 1.00
N GLN A 184 2.30 -7.29 2.24
CA GLN A 184 0.90 -7.08 2.65
C GLN A 184 0.23 -5.93 1.91
N LEU A 185 0.93 -4.81 1.76
CA LEU A 185 0.41 -3.65 1.04
C LEU A 185 0.31 -3.90 -0.46
N THR A 186 1.25 -4.67 -1.04
CA THR A 186 1.12 -5.10 -2.44
C THR A 186 -0.16 -5.91 -2.64
N MET A 187 -0.44 -6.86 -1.74
CA MET A 187 -1.68 -7.65 -1.80
C MET A 187 -2.93 -6.77 -1.66
N LEU A 188 -2.92 -5.82 -0.71
CA LEU A 188 -4.04 -4.88 -0.55
C LEU A 188 -4.24 -4.04 -1.82
N ARG A 189 -3.16 -3.56 -2.44
CA ARG A 189 -3.23 -2.80 -3.69
C ARG A 189 -3.92 -3.60 -4.78
N GLU A 190 -3.52 -4.85 -4.99
CA GLU A 190 -4.15 -5.72 -6.00
C GLU A 190 -5.63 -5.97 -5.68
N ALA A 191 -5.97 -6.18 -4.40
CA ALA A 191 -7.36 -6.31 -3.98
C ALA A 191 -8.19 -5.05 -4.32
N VAL A 192 -7.67 -3.85 -4.02
CA VAL A 192 -8.34 -2.58 -4.35
C VAL A 192 -8.48 -2.40 -5.85
N VAL A 193 -7.46 -2.76 -6.64
CA VAL A 193 -7.51 -2.73 -8.12
C VAL A 193 -8.61 -3.65 -8.64
N SER A 194 -8.72 -4.87 -8.12
CA SER A 194 -9.77 -5.81 -8.51
C SER A 194 -11.17 -5.29 -8.20
N VAL A 195 -11.39 -4.69 -7.01
CA VAL A 195 -12.68 -4.07 -6.67
C VAL A 195 -13.00 -2.91 -7.60
N ARG A 196 -11.99 -2.12 -7.97
CA ARG A 196 -12.16 -0.99 -8.89
C ARG A 196 -12.60 -1.45 -10.28
N GLU A 197 -12.02 -2.53 -10.79
CA GLU A 197 -12.41 -3.12 -12.07
C GLU A 197 -13.85 -3.63 -12.02
N GLU A 198 -14.24 -4.34 -10.97
CA GLU A 198 -15.62 -4.81 -10.81
C GLU A 198 -16.63 -3.65 -10.72
N VAL A 199 -16.30 -2.59 -9.99
CA VAL A 199 -17.16 -1.39 -9.87
C VAL A 199 -17.26 -0.65 -11.21
N ALA A 200 -16.19 -0.62 -12.01
CA ALA A 200 -16.21 -0.03 -13.34
C ALA A 200 -17.08 -0.83 -14.33
N ASP A 201 -17.03 -2.17 -14.26
CA ASP A 201 -17.86 -3.05 -15.07
C ASP A 201 -19.35 -2.94 -14.69
N GLU A 202 -19.64 -2.91 -13.39
CA GLU A 202 -20.99 -2.70 -12.88
C GLU A 202 -21.56 -1.34 -13.32
N LYS A 203 -20.73 -0.28 -13.26
CA LYS A 203 -21.10 1.06 -13.73
C LYS A 203 -21.46 1.05 -15.21
N THR A 204 -20.64 0.43 -16.04
CA THR A 204 -20.89 0.28 -17.48
C THR A 204 -22.22 -0.44 -17.74
N THR A 205 -22.44 -1.56 -17.04
CA THR A 205 -23.66 -2.37 -17.17
C THR A 205 -24.91 -1.57 -16.80
N MET A 206 -24.86 -0.82 -15.69
CA MET A 206 -25.96 0.04 -15.26
C MET A 206 -26.24 1.17 -16.26
N THR A 207 -25.21 1.82 -16.79
CA THR A 207 -25.38 2.87 -17.82
C THR A 207 -26.04 2.31 -19.08
N MET A 208 -25.63 1.12 -19.54
CA MET A 208 -26.27 0.47 -20.68
C MET A 208 -27.74 0.13 -20.39
N ALA A 209 -28.04 -0.42 -19.20
CA ALA A 209 -29.40 -0.73 -18.80
C ALA A 209 -30.31 0.52 -18.78
N LEU A 210 -29.80 1.64 -18.26
CA LEU A 210 -30.51 2.91 -18.23
C LEU A 210 -30.83 3.43 -19.64
N ASN A 211 -29.85 3.34 -20.55
CA ASN A 211 -29.99 3.77 -21.94
C ASN A 211 -30.95 2.86 -22.73
N THR A 212 -31.02 1.56 -22.43
CA THR A 212 -32.01 0.67 -23.05
C THR A 212 -33.43 0.88 -22.54
N MET A 213 -33.61 1.41 -21.32
CA MET A 213 -34.93 1.72 -20.77
C MET A 213 -35.47 3.10 -21.17
N ASN A 214 -34.61 4.01 -21.65
CA ASN A 214 -34.98 5.32 -22.21
C ASN A 214 -34.45 5.47 -23.65
N PRO A 215 -35.16 4.94 -24.67
CA PRO A 215 -34.69 4.99 -26.05
C PRO A 215 -34.81 6.36 -26.74
N THR A 216 -35.35 7.40 -26.10
CA THR A 216 -35.61 8.71 -26.74
C THR A 216 -34.71 9.83 -26.20
N ALA A 217 -33.54 9.99 -26.82
CA ALA A 217 -32.81 11.26 -26.89
C ALA A 217 -31.77 11.19 -28.03
N GLY A 218 -32.24 10.96 -29.26
CA GLY A 218 -31.40 10.99 -30.45
C GLY A 218 -32.25 10.81 -31.70
N GLU A 219 -32.32 11.88 -32.50
CA GLU A 219 -33.00 12.01 -33.80
C GLU A 219 -34.47 12.47 -33.80
N GLU A 220 -34.69 13.71 -33.36
CA GLU A 220 -35.65 14.59 -34.05
C GLU A 220 -34.92 15.89 -34.42
N GLY A 221 -34.45 15.95 -35.66
CA GLY A 221 -33.69 17.08 -36.18
C GLY A 221 -33.73 17.12 -37.70
N GLY A 222 -34.80 17.70 -38.23
CA GLY A 222 -34.83 18.49 -39.46
C GLY A 222 -34.76 17.74 -40.79
N ASP A 223 -35.91 17.67 -41.47
CA ASP A 223 -36.04 18.06 -42.88
C ASP A 223 -37.53 18.34 -43.19
N GLU A 224 -38.00 19.50 -42.77
CA GLU A 224 -39.14 20.14 -43.45
C GLU A 224 -38.61 20.77 -44.74
N VAL A 225 -38.73 20.04 -45.85
CA VAL A 225 -38.63 20.61 -47.18
C VAL A 225 -39.90 21.43 -47.43
N SER A 226 -39.87 22.72 -47.09
CA SER A 226 -40.76 23.71 -47.70
C SER A 226 -40.13 24.20 -49.00
N GLU A 227 -40.61 23.69 -50.13
CA GLU A 227 -40.53 24.42 -51.39
C GLU A 227 -41.97 24.59 -51.90
N MET A 228 -42.42 25.84 -51.85
CA MET A 228 -43.75 26.29 -52.24
C MET A 228 -43.99 26.12 -53.75
N ASP A 229 -45.24 25.81 -54.06
CA ASP A 229 -45.86 25.80 -55.38
C ASP A 229 -45.46 26.96 -56.30
N LEU A 230 -45.14 26.62 -57.55
CA LEU A 230 -45.39 27.47 -58.71
C LEU A 230 -46.05 26.60 -59.81
N GLN A 231 -47.39 26.65 -59.86
CA GLN A 231 -48.18 26.40 -61.06
C GLN A 231 -48.87 27.71 -61.46
N ASP A 232 -48.35 28.35 -62.51
CA ASP A 232 -49.03 28.76 -63.76
C ASP A 232 -48.22 29.86 -64.49
#